data_AF-A0A452Y2I3-F1
#
_entry.id   AF-A0A452Y2I3-F1
#
_cell.length_a   1.000
_cell.length_b   1.000
_cell.length_c   1.000
_cell.angle_alpha   90.00
_cell.angle_beta   90.00
_cell.angle_gamma   90.00
#
_symmetry.space_group_name_H-M   'P 1'
#
loop_
_entity.id
_entity.type
_entity.pdbx_description
1 polymer ?
#
loop_
_entity_poly.entity_id
_entity_poly.type
_entity_poly.pdbx_seq_one_letter_code
_entity_poly.pdbx_strand_id
1 'polypeptide(L)'
;LDRGRRRSDVRESGRFSRWTAQKHPRLWRLSRPPARKFQKAQTPRMEEPNAEMGMPTGELKGITFYLMTNTEMEKSSSASIVEPSDVSSAKLGLPNGAPQCETCGAQSVRECDGHSGVIKLPATVFNPHLFEEVVQLLNQICPGCHTPKQNRDSK
;
A
#
# COMPACT_ATOMS: atom_id res chain seq x y z
N LEU A 1 25.01 -32.34 29.19
CA LEU A 1 26.28 -31.77 28.67
C LEU A 1 25.99 -31.44 27.21
N ASP A 2 25.82 -30.23 26.71
CA ASP A 2 26.09 -28.88 27.18
C ASP A 2 25.17 -27.91 26.37
N ARG A 3 24.80 -26.77 26.97
CA ARG A 3 23.89 -25.76 26.42
C ARG A 3 24.73 -24.70 25.69
N GLY A 4 24.39 -24.39 24.43
CA GLY A 4 25.11 -23.37 23.64
C GLY A 4 24.20 -22.33 22.97
N ARG A 5 23.44 -21.57 23.77
CA ARG A 5 22.64 -20.40 23.34
C ARG A 5 23.58 -19.24 23.02
N ARG A 6 23.81 -18.90 21.74
CA ARG A 6 24.43 -17.61 21.36
C ARG A 6 23.34 -16.55 21.18
N ARG A 7 23.26 -15.66 22.17
CA ARG A 7 22.62 -14.35 22.04
C ARG A 7 23.57 -13.43 21.27
N SER A 8 23.07 -12.81 20.22
CA SER A 8 23.73 -11.69 19.57
C SER A 8 23.28 -10.44 20.31
N ASP A 9 24.12 -9.98 21.23
CA ASP A 9 23.84 -8.80 22.04
C ASP A 9 23.90 -7.52 21.20
N VAL A 10 22.85 -6.74 21.39
CA VAL A 10 22.67 -5.35 20.99
C VAL A 10 23.89 -4.54 21.43
N ARG A 11 24.50 -3.82 20.48
CA ARG A 11 25.51 -2.79 20.77
C ARG A 11 24.84 -1.61 21.47
N GLU A 12 24.77 -1.70 22.79
CA GLU A 12 24.41 -0.56 23.63
C GLU A 12 25.68 0.28 23.87
N SER A 13 25.75 1.41 23.18
CA SER A 13 26.82 2.41 23.27
C SER A 13 26.69 3.24 24.56
N GLY A 14 26.77 2.56 25.70
CA GLY A 14 26.88 3.17 27.02
C GLY A 14 28.33 3.50 27.34
N ARG A 15 28.70 4.78 27.22
CA ARG A 15 30.02 5.32 27.53
C ARG A 15 30.30 5.18 29.03
N PHE A 16 30.96 4.10 29.45
CA PHE A 16 31.46 3.91 30.81
C PHE A 16 32.50 4.99 31.13
N SER A 17 32.17 5.90 32.05
CA SER A 17 33.13 6.85 32.61
C SER A 17 34.20 6.08 33.37
N ARG A 18 35.43 6.15 32.86
CA ARG A 18 36.65 5.63 33.49
C ARG A 18 36.92 6.44 34.76
N TRP A 19 36.69 5.85 35.93
CA TRP A 19 37.07 6.45 37.21
C TRP A 19 38.56 6.19 37.47
N THR A 20 39.35 7.26 37.54
CA THR A 20 40.73 7.21 38.06
C THR A 20 40.69 7.54 39.54
N ALA A 21 40.96 6.56 40.39
CA ALA A 21 41.09 6.75 41.84
C ALA A 21 42.53 7.14 42.18
N GLN A 22 42.75 8.37 42.63
CA GLN A 22 44.03 8.80 43.21
C GLN A 22 43.81 9.11 44.70
N LYS A 23 44.51 8.37 45.56
CA LYS A 23 44.45 8.53 47.02
C LYS A 23 45.30 9.72 47.45
N HIS A 24 44.75 10.66 48.23
CA HIS A 24 45.50 11.38 49.26
C HIS A 24 44.58 11.80 50.42
N PRO A 25 45.11 11.95 51.65
CA PRO A 25 44.34 11.83 52.88
C PRO A 25 43.94 13.20 53.47
N ARG A 26 42.81 13.16 54.19
CA ARG A 26 42.31 14.15 55.17
C ARG A 26 41.53 15.34 54.59
N LEU A 27 40.34 15.52 55.18
CA LEU A 27 39.35 16.61 55.05
C LEU A 27 38.36 16.47 53.87
N TRP A 28 37.20 15.88 54.18
CA TRP A 28 36.01 15.94 53.32
C TRP A 28 35.39 17.34 53.40
N ARG A 29 35.78 18.26 52.50
CA ARG A 29 34.96 19.44 52.20
C ARG A 29 34.01 19.09 51.05
N LEU A 30 32.71 19.02 51.33
CA LEU A 30 31.69 19.00 50.26
C LEU A 30 31.58 20.40 49.67
N SER A 31 32.35 20.66 48.61
CA SER A 31 32.12 21.82 47.75
C SER A 31 31.04 21.48 46.73
N ARG A 32 29.91 22.19 46.77
CA ARG A 32 28.86 22.09 45.73
C ARG A 32 29.44 22.61 44.40
N PRO A 33 29.45 21.82 43.31
CA PRO A 33 29.81 22.36 42.01
C PRO A 33 28.76 23.39 41.55
N PRO A 34 29.19 24.45 40.84
CA PRO A 34 28.27 25.50 40.38
C PRO A 34 27.22 24.93 39.42
N ALA A 35 25.99 25.42 39.56
CA ALA A 35 24.87 25.01 38.73
C ALA A 35 25.03 25.54 37.28
N ARG A 36 25.15 24.57 36.36
CA ARG A 36 24.72 24.51 34.95
C ARG A 36 24.72 25.80 34.12
N LYS A 37 25.21 25.65 32.88
CA LYS A 37 24.39 26.01 31.72
C LYS A 37 24.40 24.84 30.73
N PHE A 38 23.33 24.04 30.75
CA PHE A 38 23.00 23.20 29.61
C PHE A 38 22.49 24.15 28.53
N GLN A 39 23.34 24.50 27.56
CA GLN A 39 22.86 25.07 26.32
C GLN A 39 22.14 23.95 25.58
N LYS A 40 20.82 24.09 25.41
CA LYS A 40 20.09 23.28 24.44
C LYS A 40 20.70 23.60 23.08
N ALA A 41 21.45 22.67 22.50
CA ALA A 41 21.78 22.72 21.09
C ALA A 41 20.45 22.68 20.34
N GLN A 42 20.05 23.81 19.78
CA GLN A 42 18.99 23.84 18.79
C GLN A 42 19.57 23.15 17.55
N THR A 43 19.09 21.94 17.26
CA THR A 43 19.25 21.35 15.94
C THR A 43 18.59 22.32 14.95
N PRO A 44 19.30 22.82 13.93
CA PRO A 44 18.64 23.60 12.89
C PRO A 44 17.58 22.70 12.25
N ARG A 45 16.34 23.18 12.31
CA ARG A 45 15.21 22.55 11.64
C ARG A 45 15.54 22.58 10.16
N MET A 46 15.83 21.40 9.59
CA MET A 46 15.96 21.27 8.16
C MET A 46 14.54 21.50 7.62
N GLU A 47 14.31 22.65 7.01
CA GLU A 47 13.13 22.84 6.19
C GLU A 47 13.30 21.91 4.99
N GLU A 48 12.61 20.77 5.06
CA GLU A 48 12.38 19.91 3.90
C GLU A 48 11.84 20.81 2.78
N PRO A 49 12.46 20.83 1.58
CA PRO A 49 11.92 21.59 0.47
C PRO A 49 10.55 21.01 0.13
N ASN A 50 9.49 21.73 0.50
CA ASN A 50 8.15 21.43 0.04
C ASN A 50 8.10 21.76 -1.45
N ALA A 51 8.57 20.84 -2.29
CA ALA A 51 8.23 20.82 -3.69
C ALA A 51 6.80 20.28 -3.80
N GLU A 52 5.84 21.06 -3.30
CA GLU A 52 4.44 20.93 -3.64
C GLU A 52 4.31 21.32 -5.13
N MET A 53 4.69 20.38 -5.99
CA MET A 53 4.33 20.42 -7.41
C MET A 53 2.81 20.54 -7.45
N GLY A 54 2.33 21.68 -7.94
CA GLY A 54 0.91 22.02 -7.98
C GLY A 54 0.10 20.96 -8.70
N MET A 55 -0.44 20.02 -7.93
CA MET A 55 -1.43 19.07 -8.40
C MET A 55 -2.65 19.89 -8.85
N PRO A 56 -3.13 19.70 -10.08
CA PRO A 56 -4.31 20.42 -10.55
C PRO A 56 -5.50 20.03 -9.66
N THR A 57 -6.15 21.04 -9.08
CA THR A 57 -7.41 20.84 -8.38
C THR A 57 -8.52 20.63 -9.40
N GLY A 58 -9.32 19.58 -9.20
CA GLY A 58 -10.47 19.25 -10.03
C GLY A 58 -11.75 19.20 -9.21
N GLU A 59 -12.85 19.70 -9.77
CA GLU A 59 -14.18 19.56 -9.18
C GLU A 59 -14.92 18.39 -9.84
N LEU A 60 -15.46 17.48 -9.03
CA LEU A 60 -16.25 16.33 -9.51
C LEU A 60 -17.60 16.81 -10.06
N LYS A 61 -17.78 16.76 -11.38
CA LYS A 61 -19.01 17.22 -12.06
C LYS A 61 -20.11 16.17 -12.15
N GLY A 62 -19.77 14.88 -12.08
CA GLY A 62 -20.73 13.79 -12.26
C GLY A 62 -20.08 12.41 -12.20
N ILE A 63 -20.91 11.38 -12.13
CA ILE A 63 -20.52 9.96 -12.07
C ILE A 63 -21.25 9.23 -13.19
N THR A 64 -20.52 8.42 -13.95
CA THR A 64 -21.07 7.61 -15.05
C THR A 64 -20.88 6.14 -14.75
N PHE A 65 -21.93 5.36 -14.94
CA PHE A 65 -21.92 3.92 -14.79
C PHE A 65 -21.86 3.26 -16.15
N TYR A 66 -20.97 2.29 -16.32
CA TYR A 66 -20.84 1.51 -17.53
C TYR A 66 -20.22 0.14 -17.20
N LEU A 67 -20.32 -0.79 -18.15
CA LEU A 67 -19.65 -2.08 -18.06
C LEU A 67 -18.25 -1.97 -18.66
N MET A 68 -17.23 -2.34 -17.89
CA MET A 68 -15.85 -2.35 -18.38
C MET A 68 -15.68 -3.43 -19.46
N THR A 69 -15.01 -3.06 -20.55
CA THR A 69 -14.61 -4.01 -21.60
C THR A 69 -13.37 -4.79 -21.19
N ASN A 70 -13.12 -5.93 -21.86
CA ASN A 70 -11.91 -6.73 -21.63
C ASN A 70 -10.63 -5.91 -21.78
N THR A 71 -10.57 -5.02 -22.77
CA THR A 71 -9.37 -4.20 -23.01
C THR A 71 -9.14 -3.15 -21.92
N GLU A 72 -10.21 -2.60 -21.34
CA GLU A 72 -10.11 -1.65 -20.22
C GLU A 72 -9.70 -2.35 -18.93
N MET A 73 -10.26 -3.53 -18.66
CA MET A 73 -9.84 -4.36 -17.52
C MET A 73 -8.34 -4.67 -17.58
N GLU A 74 -7.84 -5.11 -18.73
CA GLU A 74 -6.41 -5.39 -18.93
C GLU A 74 -5.53 -4.14 -18.74
N LYS A 75 -5.95 -2.98 -19.27
CA LYS A 75 -5.19 -1.72 -19.15
C LYS A 75 -5.15 -1.19 -17.72
N SER A 76 -6.24 -1.34 -16.97
CA SER A 76 -6.34 -0.90 -15.57
C SER A 76 -5.65 -1.85 -14.59
N SER A 77 -5.32 -3.07 -15.04
CA SER A 77 -4.74 -4.11 -14.20
C SER A 77 -3.22 -3.98 -14.09
N SER A 78 -2.70 -4.17 -12.87
CA SER A 78 -1.26 -4.20 -12.59
C SER A 78 -0.67 -5.62 -12.70
N ALA A 79 -1.51 -6.66 -12.70
CA ALA A 79 -1.07 -8.05 -12.79
C ALA A 79 -2.13 -8.96 -13.45
N SER A 80 -1.65 -9.91 -14.26
CA SER A 80 -2.47 -11.05 -14.71
C SER A 80 -2.36 -12.16 -13.67
N ILE A 81 -3.50 -12.67 -13.22
CA ILE A 81 -3.58 -13.78 -12.26
C ILE A 81 -3.85 -15.05 -13.07
N VAL A 82 -2.88 -15.96 -13.04
CA VAL A 82 -2.96 -17.26 -13.72
C VAL A 82 -3.01 -18.38 -12.69
N GLU A 83 -2.13 -18.29 -11.70
CA GLU A 83 -2.03 -19.26 -10.61
C GLU A 83 -2.64 -18.71 -9.32
N PRO A 84 -3.12 -19.57 -8.40
CA PRO A 84 -3.64 -19.13 -7.11
C PRO A 84 -2.63 -18.33 -6.27
N SER A 85 -1.32 -18.53 -6.48
CA SER A 85 -0.28 -17.74 -5.80
C SER A 85 -0.26 -16.27 -6.22
N ASP A 86 -0.71 -15.97 -7.45
CA ASP A 86 -0.62 -14.62 -8.03
C ASP A 86 -1.55 -13.63 -7.32
N VAL A 87 -2.60 -14.12 -6.64
CA VAL A 87 -3.50 -13.29 -5.84
C VAL A 87 -2.81 -12.64 -4.63
N SER A 88 -1.66 -13.17 -4.23
CA SER A 88 -0.81 -12.65 -3.14
C SER A 88 0.39 -11.84 -3.64
N SER A 89 0.43 -11.56 -4.95
CA SER A 89 1.50 -10.81 -5.60
C SER A 89 1.64 -9.41 -5.01
N ALA A 90 2.89 -8.95 -4.87
CA ALA A 90 3.18 -7.61 -4.39
C ALA A 90 2.71 -6.48 -5.32
N LYS A 91 2.32 -6.84 -6.55
CA LYS A 91 1.71 -5.93 -7.53
C LYS A 91 0.25 -5.57 -7.23
N LEU A 92 -0.44 -6.36 -6.41
CA LEU A 92 -1.85 -6.14 -6.07
C LEU A 92 -2.03 -5.23 -4.83
N GLY A 93 -0.95 -4.94 -4.11
CA GLY A 93 -0.96 -4.06 -2.94
C GLY A 93 -0.43 -4.74 -1.69
N LEU A 94 -0.70 -4.13 -0.53
CA LEU A 94 -0.31 -4.62 0.80
C LEU A 94 -1.56 -5.03 1.60
N PRO A 95 -1.45 -5.98 2.56
CA PRO A 95 -0.25 -6.72 2.93
C PRO A 95 0.06 -7.83 1.92
N ASN A 96 1.31 -7.92 1.51
CA ASN A 96 1.84 -8.99 0.67
C ASN A 96 3.05 -9.62 1.38
N GLY A 97 3.61 -10.71 0.84
CA GLY A 97 4.80 -11.35 1.42
C GLY A 97 6.10 -10.54 1.26
N ALA A 98 6.05 -9.39 0.59
CA ALA A 98 7.18 -8.51 0.29
C ALA A 98 7.16 -7.27 1.22
N PRO A 99 8.30 -6.56 1.34
CA PRO A 99 8.39 -5.40 2.23
C PRO A 99 7.69 -4.14 1.70
N GLN A 100 7.31 -4.11 0.42
CA GLN A 100 6.67 -2.96 -0.23
C GLN A 100 5.80 -3.41 -1.41
N CYS A 101 4.90 -2.53 -1.86
CA CYS A 101 4.13 -2.73 -3.09
C CYS A 101 5.01 -2.49 -4.33
N GLU A 102 4.96 -3.41 -5.31
CA GLU A 102 5.73 -3.28 -6.55
C GLU A 102 5.16 -2.24 -7.52
N THR A 103 3.88 -1.87 -7.37
CA THR A 103 3.18 -0.98 -8.31
C THR A 103 3.32 0.49 -7.91
N CYS A 104 3.02 0.83 -6.65
CA CYS A 104 3.13 2.22 -6.16
C CYS A 104 4.34 2.49 -5.27
N GLY A 105 5.10 1.46 -4.86
CA GLY A 105 6.28 1.61 -3.99
C GLY A 105 5.95 1.83 -2.50
N ALA A 106 4.68 1.81 -2.11
CA ALA A 106 4.26 2.00 -0.72
C ALA A 106 4.84 0.91 0.19
N GLN A 107 5.29 1.30 1.39
CA GLN A 107 5.84 0.39 2.40
C GLN A 107 4.84 0.08 3.52
N SER A 108 3.74 0.83 3.58
CA SER A 108 2.70 0.65 4.59
C SER A 108 1.33 0.49 3.93
N VAL A 109 0.43 -0.25 4.58
CA VAL A 109 -0.95 -0.46 4.13
C VAL A 109 -1.73 0.87 4.06
N ARG A 110 -1.29 1.91 4.80
CA ARG A 110 -1.94 3.22 4.80
C ARG A 110 -1.59 4.07 3.58
N GLU A 111 -0.52 3.71 2.88
CA GLU A 111 -0.01 4.43 1.71
C GLU A 111 -0.34 3.71 0.40
N CYS A 112 -1.04 2.57 0.47
CA CYS A 112 -1.40 1.75 -0.69
C CYS A 112 -2.91 1.51 -0.70
N ASP A 113 -3.61 2.09 -1.68
CA ASP A 113 -5.05 1.88 -1.88
C ASP A 113 -5.38 0.48 -2.44
N GLY A 114 -4.36 -0.27 -2.84
CA GLY A 114 -4.50 -1.54 -3.56
C GLY A 114 -4.56 -1.34 -5.08
N HIS A 115 -4.31 -2.42 -5.80
CA HIS A 115 -4.24 -2.41 -7.26
C HIS A 115 -5.05 -3.54 -7.84
N SER A 116 -5.68 -3.27 -8.98
CA SER A 116 -6.51 -4.24 -9.68
C SER A 116 -5.65 -5.30 -10.37
N GLY A 117 -6.13 -6.55 -10.31
CA GLY A 117 -5.64 -7.66 -11.11
C GLY A 117 -6.67 -8.05 -12.18
N VAL A 118 -6.27 -8.87 -13.14
CA VAL A 118 -7.19 -9.44 -14.13
C VAL A 118 -7.02 -10.96 -14.18
N ILE A 119 -8.14 -11.68 -14.20
CA ILE A 119 -8.19 -13.13 -14.39
C ILE A 119 -8.84 -13.41 -15.74
N LYS A 120 -8.15 -14.15 -16.60
CA LYS A 120 -8.70 -14.61 -17.88
C LYS A 120 -9.34 -15.96 -17.67
N LEU A 121 -10.67 -16.00 -17.73
CA LEU A 121 -11.41 -17.24 -17.64
C LEU A 121 -11.25 -18.05 -18.94
N PRO A 122 -11.17 -19.39 -18.87
CA PRO A 122 -11.05 -20.25 -20.05
C PRO A 122 -12.33 -20.26 -20.91
N ALA A 123 -13.46 -19.84 -20.35
CA ALA A 123 -14.74 -19.73 -21.04
C ALA A 123 -15.50 -18.48 -20.57
N THR A 124 -16.39 -17.98 -21.41
CA THR A 124 -17.30 -16.89 -21.06
C THR A 124 -18.31 -17.38 -20.02
N VAL A 125 -18.42 -16.66 -18.91
CA VAL A 125 -19.39 -16.93 -17.84
C VAL A 125 -20.37 -15.77 -17.78
N PHE A 126 -21.67 -16.06 -17.68
CA PHE A 126 -22.68 -15.03 -17.49
C PHE A 126 -22.53 -14.39 -16.11
N ASN A 127 -22.60 -13.06 -16.06
CA ASN A 127 -22.66 -12.35 -14.79
C ASN A 127 -24.01 -12.67 -14.12
N PRO A 128 -24.03 -13.27 -12.91
CA PRO A 128 -25.27 -13.64 -12.23
C PRO A 128 -26.23 -12.45 -12.03
N HIS A 129 -25.69 -11.24 -11.86
CA HIS A 129 -26.48 -10.02 -11.65
C HIS A 129 -27.02 -9.38 -12.93
N LEU A 130 -26.57 -9.84 -14.10
CA LEU A 130 -27.04 -9.34 -15.41
C LEU A 130 -27.81 -10.41 -16.17
N PHE A 131 -28.08 -11.55 -15.54
CA PHE A 131 -28.66 -12.71 -16.22
C PHE A 131 -30.07 -12.41 -16.74
N GLU A 132 -30.89 -11.72 -15.93
CA GLU A 132 -32.26 -11.36 -16.32
C GLU A 132 -32.28 -10.40 -17.50
N GLU A 133 -31.44 -9.37 -17.49
CA GLU A 133 -31.30 -8.39 -18.56
C GLU A 133 -30.81 -9.04 -19.86
N VAL A 134 -29.85 -9.98 -19.75
CA VAL A 134 -29.37 -10.76 -20.90
C VAL A 134 -30.51 -11.58 -21.50
N VAL A 135 -31.30 -12.27 -20.67
CA VAL A 135 -32.46 -13.04 -21.16
C VAL A 135 -33.50 -12.14 -21.82
N GLN A 136 -33.82 -10.99 -21.22
CA GLN A 136 -34.73 -10.01 -21.81
C GLN A 136 -34.23 -9.52 -23.17
N LEU A 137 -32.94 -9.19 -23.28
CA LEU A 137 -32.31 -8.76 -24.52
C LEU A 137 -32.38 -9.86 -25.59
N LEU A 138 -31.99 -11.09 -25.25
CA LEU A 138 -32.02 -12.22 -26.17
C LEU A 138 -33.43 -12.56 -26.64
N ASN A 139 -34.44 -12.39 -25.79
CA ASN A 139 -35.84 -12.58 -26.17
C ASN A 139 -36.32 -11.56 -27.22
N GLN A 140 -35.68 -10.41 -27.33
CA GLN A 140 -35.95 -9.41 -28.38
C GLN A 140 -35.15 -9.64 -29.65
N ILE A 141 -34.25 -10.62 -29.69
CA ILE A 141 -33.38 -10.90 -30.83
C ILE A 141 -33.82 -12.22 -31.49
N CYS A 142 -33.78 -12.27 -32.82
CA CYS A 142 -33.97 -13.54 -33.53
C CYS A 142 -32.72 -14.41 -33.40
N PRO A 143 -32.80 -15.66 -32.90
CA PRO A 143 -31.62 -16.51 -32.74
C PRO A 143 -31.01 -16.98 -34.08
N GLY A 144 -31.72 -16.82 -35.20
CA GLY A 144 -31.22 -17.20 -36.54
C GLY A 144 -30.44 -16.09 -37.24
N CYS A 145 -30.98 -14.87 -37.29
CA CYS A 145 -30.39 -13.75 -38.02
C CYS A 145 -29.77 -12.66 -37.12
N HIS A 146 -29.90 -12.79 -35.79
CA HIS A 146 -29.41 -11.86 -34.77
C HIS A 146 -29.94 -10.43 -34.90
N THR A 147 -31.04 -10.22 -35.62
CA THR A 147 -31.69 -8.91 -35.74
C THR A 147 -32.74 -8.74 -34.63
N PRO A 148 -32.93 -7.51 -34.10
CA PRO A 148 -34.02 -7.20 -33.20
C PRO A 148 -35.38 -7.49 -33.85
N LYS A 149 -36.31 -7.99 -33.05
CA LYS A 149 -37.71 -8.16 -33.45
C LYS A 149 -38.33 -6.77 -33.62
N GLN A 150 -38.97 -6.52 -34.75
CA GLN A 150 -39.73 -5.29 -34.95
C GLN A 150 -40.99 -5.33 -34.07
N ASN A 151 -41.16 -4.31 -33.24
CA ASN A 151 -42.41 -4.13 -32.49
C ASN A 151 -43.51 -3.79 -33.50
N ARG A 152 -44.53 -4.64 -33.62
CA ARG A 152 -45.64 -4.46 -34.57
C ARG A 152 -46.70 -3.44 -34.10
N ASP A 153 -46.48 -2.78 -32.96
CA ASP A 153 -47.47 -1.95 -32.27
C ASP A 153 -47.40 -0.44 -32.63
N SER A 154 -46.82 -0.07 -33.77
CA SER A 154 -46.79 1.32 -34.25
C SER A 154 -47.76 1.56 -35.41
N LYS A 155 -49.03 1.15 -35.28
CA LYS A 155 -50.08 1.47 -36.26
C LYS A 155 -51.23 2.24 -35.63
#